data_AF-A0A1G3AGP9-F1
#
_entry.id   AF-A0A1G3AGP9-F1
#
_cell.length_a   1.000
_cell.length_b   1.000
_cell.length_c   1.000
_cell.angle_alpha   90.00
_cell.angle_beta   90.00
_cell.angle_gamma   90.00
#
_symmetry.space_group_name_H-M   'P 1'
#
loop_
_entity.id
_entity.type
_entity.pdbx_description
1 polymer ?
#
loop_
_entity_poly.entity_id
_entity_poly.type
_entity_poly.pdbx_seq_one_letter_code
_entity_poly.pdbx_strand_id
1 'polypeptide(L)'
;MWNEGTFSSRVRIWAIDRYDPEADLITPSLEARVPPIAAKTDGPPGSLPPMQSGVEISRKGVQVTALGPNPDGEGIILRLWEQAGQDGVCTVKLPEALQGHKARLCDLRGRPRETRIVICNGLLDVPLTHFAPTSVVLMP
;
A
#
# COMPACT_ATOMS: atom_id res chain seq x y z
N MET A 1 -3.99 -5.04 40.47
CA MET A 1 -2.91 -5.00 39.45
C MET A 1 -2.83 -3.55 38.98
N TRP A 2 -1.90 -2.77 39.54
CA TRP A 2 -1.74 -1.35 39.25
C TRP A 2 -0.60 -1.23 38.24
N ASN A 3 -0.88 -0.73 37.04
CA ASN A 3 0.16 -0.45 36.07
C ASN A 3 0.76 0.91 36.42
N GLU A 4 1.85 0.89 37.18
CA GLU A 4 2.69 2.04 37.43
C GLU A 4 3.39 2.42 36.10
N GLY A 5 2.95 3.51 35.47
CA GLY A 5 3.46 3.96 34.17
C GLY A 5 2.69 5.14 33.57
N THR A 6 3.26 5.78 32.56
CA THR A 6 2.58 6.86 31.80
C THR A 6 1.87 6.25 30.58
N PHE A 7 0.56 6.42 30.50
CA PHE A 7 -0.25 6.01 29.35
C PHE A 7 -0.62 7.23 28.51
N SER A 8 -0.50 7.12 27.19
CA SER A 8 -1.01 8.11 26.25
C SER A 8 -2.05 7.46 25.34
N SER A 9 -3.23 8.08 25.26
CA SER A 9 -4.28 7.71 24.32
C SER A 9 -4.59 8.89 23.42
N ARG A 10 -4.75 8.63 22.12
CA ARG A 10 -5.15 9.63 21.13
C ARG A 10 -6.38 9.13 20.38
N VAL A 11 -7.50 9.80 20.59
CA VAL A 11 -8.77 9.55 19.92
C VAL A 11 -9.08 10.76 19.04
N ARG A 12 -9.63 10.50 17.85
CA ARG A 12 -10.11 11.54 16.94
C ARG A 12 -11.57 11.25 16.60
N ILE A 13 -12.38 12.29 16.66
CA ILE A 13 -13.83 12.26 16.41
C ILE A 13 -14.10 13.40 15.44
N TRP A 14 -14.89 13.13 14.41
CA TRP A 14 -15.35 14.14 13.47
C TRP A 14 -16.80 13.86 13.08
N ALA A 15 -17.54 14.92 12.79
CA ALA A 15 -18.92 14.82 12.32
C ALA A 15 -18.95 14.47 10.84
N ILE A 16 -19.94 13.67 10.45
CA ILE A 16 -20.20 13.26 9.07
C ILE A 16 -21.69 13.51 8.80
N ASP A 17 -22.03 13.89 7.57
CA ASP A 17 -23.43 14.14 7.18
C ASP A 17 -24.10 12.83 6.72
N ARG A 18 -23.53 12.22 5.67
CA ARG A 18 -23.94 10.93 5.13
C ARG A 18 -22.74 10.02 5.06
N TYR A 19 -22.86 8.82 5.64
CA TYR A 19 -21.78 7.84 5.67
C TYR A 19 -21.29 7.42 4.28
N ASP A 20 -20.04 7.76 3.97
CA ASP A 20 -19.22 7.17 2.92
C ASP A 20 -17.98 6.51 3.55
N PRO A 21 -17.76 5.19 3.35
CA PRO A 21 -16.62 4.50 3.98
C PRO A 21 -15.26 5.11 3.65
N GLU A 22 -15.07 5.58 2.41
CA GLU A 22 -13.79 6.10 1.93
C GLU A 22 -13.51 7.48 2.52
N ALA A 23 -14.37 8.44 2.20
CA ALA A 23 -14.16 9.85 2.50
C ALA A 23 -14.32 10.17 3.99
N ASP A 24 -15.22 9.47 4.68
CA ASP A 24 -15.57 9.81 6.07
C ASP A 24 -14.86 8.94 7.10
N LEU A 25 -14.30 7.79 6.73
CA LEU A 25 -13.67 6.89 7.70
C LEU A 25 -12.27 6.47 7.29
N ILE A 26 -12.11 5.81 6.15
CA ILE A 26 -10.87 5.10 5.79
C ILE A 26 -9.72 6.09 5.58
N THR A 27 -9.85 7.01 4.63
CA THR A 27 -8.81 8.00 4.28
C THR A 27 -8.43 8.88 5.47
N PRO A 28 -9.37 9.59 6.15
CA PRO A 28 -9.00 10.44 7.28
C PRO A 28 -8.39 9.66 8.45
N SER A 29 -8.86 8.44 8.71
CA SER A 29 -8.29 7.60 9.77
C SER A 29 -6.86 7.15 9.46
N LEU A 30 -6.55 6.84 8.20
CA LEU A 30 -5.22 6.43 7.79
C LEU A 30 -4.23 7.58 7.87
N GLU A 31 -4.58 8.74 7.30
CA GLU A 31 -3.74 9.95 7.34
C GLU A 31 -3.50 10.42 8.79
N ALA A 32 -4.50 10.29 9.66
CA ALA A 32 -4.36 10.62 11.08
C ALA A 32 -3.44 9.67 11.88
N ARG A 33 -3.21 8.44 11.38
CA ARG A 33 -2.34 7.43 11.99
C ARG A 33 -0.92 7.42 11.41
N VAL A 34 -0.76 7.86 10.17
CA VAL A 34 0.52 7.82 9.45
C VAL A 34 1.00 9.25 9.21
N PRO A 35 1.77 9.84 10.16
CA PRO A 35 2.30 11.18 9.96
C PRO A 35 3.39 11.18 8.87
N PRO A 36 3.63 12.31 8.21
CA PRO A 36 4.81 12.51 7.39
C PRO A 36 6.08 12.25 8.21
N ILE A 37 7.05 11.55 7.61
CA ILE A 37 8.35 11.28 8.23
C ILE A 37 9.38 12.19 7.57
N ALA A 38 10.19 12.85 8.39
CA ALA A 38 11.29 13.68 7.94
C ALA A 38 12.60 13.23 8.60
N ALA A 39 13.69 13.28 7.85
CA ALA A 39 15.04 13.02 8.34
C ALA A 39 16.03 13.99 7.67
N LYS A 40 17.09 14.34 8.37
CA LYS A 40 18.20 15.16 7.85
C LYS A 40 19.46 14.30 7.72
N THR A 41 20.20 14.49 6.64
CA THR A 41 21.55 13.94 6.45
C THR A 41 22.48 15.03 5.95
N ASP A 42 23.74 14.98 6.38
CA ASP A 42 24.83 15.86 5.93
C ASP A 42 25.86 15.08 5.08
N GLY A 43 25.52 13.86 4.64
CA GLY A 43 26.37 13.04 3.78
C GLY A 43 26.46 13.54 2.33
N PRO A 44 27.43 13.04 1.55
CA PRO A 44 27.55 13.37 0.14
C PRO A 44 26.31 12.87 -0.65
N PRO A 45 25.99 13.48 -1.81
CA PRO A 45 24.90 13.03 -2.68
C PRO A 45 25.04 11.56 -3.09
N GLY A 46 23.93 10.82 -3.06
CA GLY A 46 23.82 9.45 -3.55
C GLY A 46 23.32 9.36 -4.99
N SER A 47 22.94 8.15 -5.43
CA SER A 47 22.39 7.88 -6.77
C SER A 47 20.89 8.14 -6.92
N LEU A 48 20.18 8.37 -5.82
CA LEU A 48 18.73 8.64 -5.84
C LEU A 48 18.45 10.10 -6.23
N PRO A 49 17.37 10.36 -6.99
CA PRO A 49 16.99 11.72 -7.34
C PRO A 49 16.51 12.49 -6.09
N PRO A 50 16.59 13.84 -6.10
CA PRO A 50 16.10 14.65 -4.98
C PRO A 50 14.61 14.48 -4.66
N MET A 51 13.82 14.04 -5.64
CA MET A 51 12.40 13.77 -5.50
C MET A 51 12.02 12.57 -6.36
N GLN A 52 11.22 11.66 -5.80
CA GLN A 52 10.67 10.52 -6.51
C GLN A 52 9.30 10.15 -5.95
N SER A 53 8.34 9.83 -6.83
CA SER A 53 7.10 9.18 -6.41
C SER A 53 7.37 7.75 -5.94
N GLY A 54 6.62 7.33 -4.93
CA GLY A 54 6.51 5.92 -4.55
C GLY A 54 5.53 5.16 -5.44
N VAL A 55 4.91 4.13 -4.86
CA VAL A 55 3.76 3.46 -5.48
C VAL A 55 2.55 4.38 -5.41
N GLU A 56 1.87 4.56 -6.54
CA GLU A 56 0.61 5.32 -6.61
C GLU A 56 -0.53 4.35 -6.95
N ILE A 57 -1.72 4.59 -6.39
CA ILE A 57 -2.92 3.79 -6.65
C ILE A 57 -4.06 4.70 -7.12
N SER A 58 -4.86 4.21 -8.07
CA SER A 58 -5.95 4.98 -8.69
C SER A 58 -7.21 5.11 -7.84
N ARG A 59 -7.38 4.22 -6.86
CA ARG A 59 -8.61 4.14 -6.05
C ARG A 59 -8.34 4.54 -4.62
N LYS A 60 -9.15 5.46 -4.12
CA LYS A 60 -9.32 5.68 -2.70
C LYS A 60 -10.13 4.53 -2.07
N GLY A 61 -10.06 4.38 -0.75
CA GLY A 61 -10.67 3.24 -0.05
C GLY A 61 -9.89 1.93 -0.21
N VAL A 62 -8.80 1.95 -1.00
CA VAL A 62 -7.82 0.86 -1.12
C VAL A 62 -6.55 1.28 -0.40
N GLN A 63 -5.90 0.35 0.30
CA GLN A 63 -4.64 0.61 1.00
C GLN A 63 -3.54 -0.34 0.52
N VAL A 64 -2.35 0.21 0.29
CA VAL A 64 -1.12 -0.59 0.22
C VAL A 64 -0.76 -1.01 1.65
N THR A 65 -0.92 -2.30 1.95
CA THR A 65 -0.65 -2.87 3.29
C THR A 65 0.72 -3.51 3.39
N ALA A 66 1.36 -3.83 2.25
CA ALA A 66 2.75 -4.27 2.20
C ALA A 66 3.41 -3.85 0.89
N LEU A 67 4.65 -3.36 0.98
CA LEU A 67 5.57 -3.17 -0.12
C LEU A 67 6.99 -3.49 0.38
N GLY A 68 7.53 -4.65 0.00
CA GLY A 68 8.86 -5.05 0.47
C GLY A 68 9.26 -6.47 0.06
N PRO A 69 10.46 -6.92 0.46
CA PRO A 69 10.95 -8.27 0.13
C PRO A 69 9.95 -9.36 0.53
N ASN A 70 9.81 -10.38 -0.30
CA ASN A 70 9.00 -11.55 0.03
C ASN A 70 9.64 -12.32 1.20
N PRO A 71 8.99 -12.43 2.37
CA PRO A 71 9.58 -13.11 3.52
C PRO A 71 9.69 -14.63 3.33
N ASP A 72 8.93 -15.19 2.39
CA ASP A 72 8.79 -16.62 2.15
C ASP A 72 9.44 -17.07 0.82
N GLY A 73 10.14 -16.19 0.10
CA GLY A 73 10.73 -16.51 -1.20
C GLY A 73 11.36 -15.32 -1.90
N GLU A 74 11.51 -15.42 -3.22
CA GLU A 74 12.08 -14.36 -4.04
C GLU A 74 11.05 -13.27 -4.38
N GLY A 75 11.57 -12.11 -4.79
CA GLY A 75 10.79 -10.97 -5.28
C GLY A 75 10.32 -10.01 -4.20
N ILE A 76 9.49 -9.06 -4.63
CA ILE A 76 8.91 -8.01 -3.80
C ILE A 76 7.40 -8.22 -3.74
N ILE A 77 6.83 -8.22 -2.54
CA ILE A 77 5.38 -8.26 -2.34
C ILE A 77 4.83 -6.85 -2.40
N LEU A 78 3.83 -6.67 -3.25
CA LEU A 78 2.89 -5.56 -3.23
C LEU A 78 1.51 -6.11 -2.81
N ARG A 79 0.98 -5.66 -1.67
CA ARG A 79 -0.33 -6.07 -1.18
C ARG A 79 -1.28 -4.89 -1.08
N LEU A 80 -2.42 -5.04 -1.72
CA LEU A 80 -3.55 -4.10 -1.63
C LEU A 80 -4.64 -4.70 -0.75
N TRP A 81 -5.36 -3.85 -0.02
CA TRP A 81 -6.58 -4.21 0.67
C TRP A 81 -7.70 -3.25 0.26
N GLU A 82 -8.79 -3.79 -0.27
CA GLU A 82 -10.02 -3.03 -0.54
C GLU A 82 -10.81 -2.87 0.76
N GLN A 83 -10.93 -1.66 1.28
CA GLN A 83 -11.54 -1.39 2.58
C GLN A 83 -12.94 -0.77 2.49
N ALA A 84 -13.35 -0.27 1.32
CA ALA A 84 -14.58 0.48 1.14
C ALA A 84 -15.78 -0.38 0.73
N GLY A 85 -15.59 -1.69 0.54
CA GLY A 85 -16.64 -2.63 0.18
C GLY A 85 -16.94 -2.66 -1.32
N GLN A 86 -15.99 -2.26 -2.16
CA GLN A 86 -16.19 -2.04 -3.59
C GLN A 86 -15.34 -3.00 -4.43
N ASP A 87 -15.97 -3.91 -5.15
CA ASP A 87 -15.30 -4.73 -6.16
C ASP A 87 -14.73 -3.88 -7.31
N GLY A 88 -13.77 -4.42 -8.05
CA GLY A 88 -13.30 -3.85 -9.31
C GLY A 88 -11.79 -3.69 -9.40
N VAL A 89 -11.32 -3.07 -10.48
CA VAL A 89 -9.89 -2.92 -10.77
C VAL A 89 -9.32 -1.72 -10.02
N CYS A 90 -8.14 -1.87 -9.42
CA CYS A 90 -7.30 -0.76 -8.96
C CYS A 90 -6.02 -0.75 -9.80
N THR A 91 -5.84 0.29 -10.61
CA THR A 91 -4.59 0.54 -11.31
C THR A 91 -3.54 1.01 -10.32
N VAL A 92 -2.39 0.35 -10.34
CA VAL A 92 -1.18 0.69 -9.59
C VAL A 92 -0.14 1.23 -10.55
N LYS A 93 0.53 2.31 -10.18
CA LYS A 93 1.70 2.83 -10.87
C LYS A 93 2.95 2.54 -10.04
N LEU A 94 3.88 1.82 -10.64
CA LEU A 94 5.15 1.45 -10.03
C LEU A 94 6.18 2.58 -10.16
N PRO A 95 7.01 2.81 -9.13
CA PRO A 95 8.19 3.64 -9.26
C PRO A 95 9.16 3.03 -10.28
N GLU A 96 9.98 3.86 -10.92
CA GLU A 96 10.89 3.48 -12.01
C GLU A 96 11.71 2.21 -11.70
N ALA A 97 12.26 2.12 -10.49
CA ALA A 97 13.05 0.98 -10.02
C ALA A 97 12.32 -0.38 -10.07
N LEU A 98 10.98 -0.38 -10.12
CA LEU A 98 10.17 -1.59 -10.13
C LEU A 98 9.55 -1.91 -11.50
N GLN A 99 9.65 -1.02 -12.49
CA GLN A 99 8.94 -1.17 -13.77
C GLN A 99 9.44 -2.32 -14.64
N GLY A 100 10.70 -2.75 -14.46
CA GLY A 100 11.29 -3.89 -15.18
C GLY A 100 10.88 -5.27 -14.66
N HIS A 101 10.13 -5.34 -13.56
CA HIS A 101 9.77 -6.61 -12.92
C HIS A 101 8.61 -7.31 -13.65
N LYS A 102 8.48 -8.62 -13.42
CA LYS A 102 7.30 -9.42 -13.80
C LYS A 102 6.33 -9.50 -12.64
N ALA A 103 5.05 -9.22 -12.90
CA ALA A 103 3.99 -9.30 -11.89
C ALA A 103 3.17 -10.60 -12.00
N ARG A 104 2.98 -11.27 -10.85
CA ARG A 104 2.05 -12.39 -10.71
C ARG A 104 1.17 -12.19 -9.48
N LEU A 105 -0.09 -12.57 -9.56
CA LEU A 105 -0.88 -12.74 -8.33
C LEU A 105 -0.20 -13.78 -7.46
N CYS A 106 -0.24 -13.60 -6.14
CA CYS A 106 0.28 -14.55 -5.18
C CYS A 106 -0.69 -14.75 -4.02
N ASP A 107 -0.48 -15.82 -3.24
CA ASP A 107 -1.19 -15.99 -1.98
C ASP A 107 -0.65 -15.06 -0.88
N LEU A 108 -1.20 -15.15 0.34
CA LEU A 108 -0.77 -14.33 1.47
C LEU A 108 0.65 -14.66 1.98
N ARG A 109 1.21 -15.81 1.57
CA ARG A 109 2.60 -16.22 1.83
C ARG A 109 3.52 -15.91 0.65
N GLY A 110 3.09 -15.06 -0.28
CA GLY A 110 3.93 -14.65 -1.42
C GLY A 110 4.18 -15.75 -2.46
N ARG A 111 3.43 -16.87 -2.44
CA ARG A 111 3.60 -17.94 -3.44
C ARG A 111 2.89 -17.56 -4.74
N PRO A 112 3.60 -17.50 -5.88
CA PRO A 112 3.00 -17.10 -7.14
C PRO A 112 1.86 -18.03 -7.59
N ARG A 113 0.79 -17.45 -8.10
CA ARG A 113 -0.30 -18.14 -8.81
C ARG A 113 -0.03 -18.11 -10.31
N GLU A 114 -0.76 -18.92 -11.07
CA GLU A 114 -0.63 -18.95 -12.54
C GLU A 114 -1.06 -17.63 -13.20
N THR A 115 -1.95 -16.87 -12.56
CA THR A 115 -2.41 -15.58 -13.07
C THR A 115 -1.28 -14.55 -13.09
N ARG A 116 -0.88 -14.16 -14.29
CA ARG A 116 0.07 -13.06 -14.55
C ARG A 116 -0.69 -11.75 -14.68
N ILE A 117 -0.04 -10.65 -14.28
CA ILE A 117 -0.52 -9.30 -14.53
C ILE A 117 0.50 -8.63 -15.45
N VAL A 118 0.02 -8.02 -16.53
CA VAL A 118 0.88 -7.29 -17.45
C VAL A 118 1.23 -5.95 -16.83
N ILE A 119 2.52 -5.58 -16.89
CA ILE A 119 2.98 -4.23 -16.59
C ILE A 119 3.17 -3.49 -17.91
N CYS A 120 2.42 -2.40 -18.12
CA CYS A 120 2.50 -1.55 -19.31
C CYS A 120 2.83 -0.13 -18.87
N ASN A 121 3.97 0.43 -19.30
CA ASN A 121 4.42 1.77 -18.91
C ASN A 121 4.44 1.98 -17.38
N GLY A 122 4.87 0.96 -16.65
CA GLY A 122 4.89 0.98 -15.18
C GLY A 122 3.52 0.85 -14.49
N LEU A 123 2.44 0.66 -15.26
CA LEU A 123 1.09 0.45 -14.74
C LEU A 123 0.74 -1.02 -14.70
N LEU A 124 0.03 -1.44 -13.64
CA LEU A 124 -0.60 -2.74 -13.54
C LEU A 124 -2.01 -2.64 -12.98
N ASP A 125 -2.93 -3.39 -13.57
CA ASP A 125 -4.32 -3.45 -13.13
C ASP A 125 -4.52 -4.64 -12.20
N VAL A 126 -4.85 -4.34 -10.94
CA VAL A 126 -5.05 -5.35 -9.90
C VAL A 126 -6.55 -5.52 -9.66
N PRO A 127 -7.14 -6.69 -9.95
CA PRO A 127 -8.54 -6.95 -9.62
C PRO A 127 -8.69 -7.08 -8.11
N LEU A 128 -9.64 -6.34 -7.53
CA LEU A 128 -9.96 -6.38 -6.12
C LEU A 128 -11.37 -6.90 -5.89
N THR A 129 -11.52 -7.60 -4.77
CA THR A 129 -12.81 -7.98 -4.20
C THR A 129 -13.01 -7.19 -2.91
N HIS A 130 -14.25 -6.78 -2.66
CA HIS A 130 -14.67 -6.03 -1.49
C HIS A 130 -14.15 -6.65 -0.20
N PHE A 131 -13.63 -5.81 0.69
CA PHE A 131 -13.12 -6.22 2.00
C PHE A 131 -12.04 -7.31 1.98
N ALA A 132 -11.31 -7.46 0.87
CA ALA A 132 -10.33 -8.52 0.70
C ALA A 132 -8.94 -7.99 0.32
N PRO A 133 -7.88 -8.70 0.75
CA PRO A 133 -6.55 -8.45 0.24
C PRO A 133 -6.35 -9.06 -1.15
N THR A 134 -5.56 -8.38 -1.97
CA THR A 134 -4.97 -8.95 -3.19
C THR A 134 -3.47 -8.73 -3.15
N SER A 135 -2.71 -9.80 -3.39
CA SER A 135 -1.24 -9.76 -3.34
C SER A 135 -0.66 -10.02 -4.72
N VAL A 136 0.36 -9.24 -5.07
CA VAL A 136 1.16 -9.37 -6.27
C VAL A 136 2.60 -9.57 -5.84
N VAL A 137 3.29 -10.54 -6.44
CA VAL A 137 4.74 -10.68 -6.34
C VAL A 137 5.37 -10.10 -7.60
N LEU A 138 6.31 -9.17 -7.40
CA LEU A 138 7.15 -8.56 -8.42
C LEU A 138 8.48 -9.30 -8.43
N MET A 139 8.74 -10.03 -9.50
CA MET A 139 9.97 -10.80 -9.68
C MET A 139 10.90 -10.09 -10.66
N PRO A 140 12.23 -10.26 -10.53
CA PRO A 140 13.18 -9.76 -11.52
C PRO A 140 12.93 -10.26 -12.96
#